data_AF-A0A840XJR9-F1
#
_entry.id   AF-A0A840XJR9-F1
#
_cell.length_a   1.000
_cell.length_b   1.000
_cell.length_c   1.000
_cell.angle_alpha   90.00
_cell.angle_beta   90.00
_cell.angle_gamma   90.00
#
_symmetry.space_group_name_H-M   'P 1'
#
loop_
_entity.id
_entity.type
_entity.pdbx_description
1 polymer ?
#
loop_
_entity_poly.entity_id
_entity_poly.type
_entity_poly.pdbx_seq_one_letter_code
_entity_poly.pdbx_strand_id
1 'polypeptide(L)'
;MPPTTREAQRAELHKAIWRVANDLRGSVDGWDFKSYVLGMLFYRFISENLTAYLNRQERAAGNEAFDYAKLQDAEAEHGRRETVKEKGLGPDPGSWTR
;
A
#
# COMPACT_ATOMS: atom_id res chain seq x y z
N MET A 1 -37.27 21.09 -24.07
CA MET A 1 -37.50 19.91 -23.20
C MET A 1 -36.27 19.02 -23.29
N PRO A 2 -35.62 18.67 -22.17
CA PRO A 2 -34.51 17.73 -22.21
C PRO A 2 -35.04 16.35 -22.64
N PRO A 3 -34.32 15.57 -23.47
CA PRO A 3 -34.79 14.27 -23.92
C PRO A 3 -34.79 13.28 -22.73
N THR A 4 -35.96 12.97 -22.19
CA THR A 4 -36.17 12.04 -21.07
C THR A 4 -36.38 10.61 -21.56
N THR A 5 -35.63 10.15 -22.55
CA THR A 5 -35.60 8.72 -22.90
C THR A 5 -34.46 8.05 -22.15
N ARG A 6 -34.73 6.86 -21.60
CA ARG A 6 -33.75 6.04 -20.86
C ARG A 6 -32.44 5.84 -21.63
N GLU A 7 -32.53 5.83 -22.95
CA GLU A 7 -31.40 5.72 -23.87
C GLU A 7 -30.53 6.98 -23.90
N ALA A 8 -31.12 8.17 -23.89
CA ALA A 8 -30.39 9.44 -23.83
C ALA A 8 -29.65 9.59 -22.48
N GLN A 9 -30.29 9.19 -21.38
CA GLN A 9 -29.64 9.18 -20.06
C GLN A 9 -28.49 8.17 -19.99
N ARG A 10 -28.65 6.98 -20.59
CA ARG A 10 -27.56 5.99 -20.71
C ARG A 10 -26.40 6.50 -21.56
N ALA A 11 -26.69 7.20 -22.66
CA ALA A 11 -25.67 7.78 -23.52
C ALA A 11 -24.88 8.87 -22.80
N GLU A 12 -25.55 9.77 -22.08
CA GLU A 12 -24.90 10.80 -21.27
C GLU A 12 -24.08 10.20 -20.12
N LEU A 13 -24.59 9.17 -19.44
CA LEU A 13 -23.84 8.45 -18.41
C LEU A 13 -22.59 7.77 -18.98
N HIS A 14 -22.71 7.06 -20.10
CA HIS A 14 -21.58 6.43 -20.78
C HIS A 14 -20.53 7.47 -21.20
N LYS A 15 -20.97 8.61 -21.73
CA LYS A 15 -20.10 9.71 -22.13
C LYS A 15 -19.37 10.32 -20.93
N ALA A 16 -20.05 10.48 -19.79
CA ALA A 16 -19.44 10.95 -18.55
C ALA A 16 -18.39 9.96 -18.02
N ILE A 17 -18.72 8.66 -17.97
CA ILE A 17 -17.77 7.61 -17.54
C ILE A 17 -16.54 7.58 -18.44
N TRP A 18 -16.75 7.64 -19.76
CA TRP A 18 -15.66 7.64 -20.74
C TRP A 18 -14.77 8.87 -20.60
N ARG A 19 -15.36 10.04 -20.31
CA ARG A 19 -14.62 11.29 -20.08
C ARG A 19 -13.74 11.21 -18.83
N VAL A 20 -14.28 10.71 -17.72
CA VAL A 20 -13.52 10.49 -16.48
C VAL A 20 -12.36 9.51 -16.70
N ALA A 21 -12.60 8.41 -17.41
CA ALA A 21 -11.55 7.44 -17.74
C ALA A 21 -10.46 8.05 -18.64
N ASN A 22 -10.82 8.92 -19.58
CA ASN A 22 -9.87 9.59 -20.45
C ASN A 22 -9.05 10.68 -19.72
N ASP A 23 -9.68 11.42 -18.79
CA ASP A 23 -9.02 12.42 -17.96
C ASP A 23 -8.03 11.77 -16.97
N LEU A 24 -8.36 10.58 -16.43
CA LEU A 24 -7.44 9.76 -15.61
C LEU A 24 -6.28 9.18 -16.43
N ARG A 25 -6.48 8.91 -17.73
CA ARG A 25 -5.43 8.36 -18.61
C ARG A 25 -4.38 9.38 -19.04
N GLY A 26 -4.73 10.67 -19.01
CA GLY A 26 -3.82 11.77 -19.37
C GLY A 26 -3.05 12.37 -18.19
N SER A 27 -3.47 12.11 -16.96
CA SER A 27 -2.90 12.72 -15.74
C SER A 27 -1.90 11.82 -15.00
N VAL A 28 -1.82 10.53 -15.37
CA VAL A 28 -0.80 9.60 -14.86
C VAL A 28 -0.06 9.03 -16.06
N ASP A 29 1.18 9.46 -16.25
CA ASP A 29 2.05 8.91 -17.28
C ASP A 29 2.19 7.40 -17.04
N GLY A 30 2.11 6.57 -18.08
CA GLY A 30 2.07 5.09 -17.92
C GLY A 30 3.31 4.52 -17.21
N TRP A 31 4.38 5.32 -17.16
CA TRP A 31 5.59 5.07 -16.38
C TRP A 31 5.38 5.26 -14.87
N ASP A 32 4.65 6.31 -14.47
CA ASP A 32 4.32 6.61 -13.08
C ASP A 32 3.27 5.60 -12.54
N PHE A 33 2.32 5.18 -13.37
CA PHE A 33 1.33 4.16 -13.00
C PHE A 33 1.99 2.85 -12.56
N LYS A 34 3.01 2.37 -13.28
CA LYS A 34 3.75 1.17 -12.89
C LYS A 34 4.48 1.35 -11.56
N SER A 35 5.13 2.49 -11.35
CA SER A 35 5.82 2.80 -10.10
C SER A 35 4.87 2.87 -8.91
N TYR A 36 3.70 3.49 -9.06
CA TYR A 36 2.68 3.55 -8.01
C TYR A 36 2.07 2.18 -7.70
N VAL A 37 1.68 1.43 -8.73
CA VAL A 37 1.05 0.10 -8.54
C VAL A 37 2.06 -0.89 -7.97
N LEU A 38 3.27 -0.93 -8.54
CA LEU A 38 4.31 -1.84 -8.06
C LEU A 38 4.81 -1.43 -6.67
N GLY A 39 4.91 -0.12 -6.38
CA GLY A 39 5.22 0.40 -5.06
C GLY A 39 4.17 0.00 -4.01
N MET A 40 2.88 0.11 -4.34
CA MET A 40 1.80 -0.30 -3.45
C MET A 40 1.77 -1.83 -3.23
N LEU A 41 1.99 -2.62 -4.28
CA LEU A 41 2.07 -4.08 -4.17
C LEU A 41 3.32 -4.54 -3.39
N PHE A 42 4.44 -3.87 -3.59
CA PHE A 42 5.67 -4.15 -2.86
C PHE A 42 5.56 -3.78 -1.39
N TYR A 43 4.99 -2.61 -1.08
CA TYR A 43 4.67 -2.20 0.29
C TYR A 43 3.74 -3.20 0.97
N ARG A 44 2.68 -3.63 0.27
CA ARG A 44 1.77 -4.67 0.75
C ARG A 44 2.50 -5.99 1.01
N PHE A 45 3.33 -6.43 0.07
CA PHE A 45 4.09 -7.67 0.18
C PHE A 45 5.04 -7.68 1.40
N ILE A 46 5.80 -6.59 1.60
CA ILE A 46 6.69 -6.47 2.77
C ILE A 46 5.87 -6.42 4.06
N SER A 47 4.78 -5.66 4.08
CA SER A 47 3.95 -5.48 5.28
C SER A 47 3.30 -6.79 5.71
N GLU A 48 2.74 -7.55 4.77
CA GLU A 48 2.16 -8.88 5.05
C GLU A 48 3.23 -9.87 5.51
N ASN A 49 4.40 -9.89 4.84
CA ASN A 49 5.51 -10.76 5.22
C ASN A 49 6.02 -10.44 6.63
N LEU A 50 6.18 -9.15 6.95
CA LEU A 50 6.65 -8.69 8.26
C LEU A 50 5.65 -9.01 9.36
N THR A 51 4.36 -8.71 9.13
CA THR A 51 3.28 -9.04 10.07
C THR A 51 3.24 -10.53 10.36
N ALA A 52 3.32 -11.38 9.32
CA ALA A 52 3.32 -12.83 9.48
C ALA A 52 4.59 -13.35 10.20
N TYR A 53 5.73 -12.70 10.01
CA TYR A 53 6.97 -13.06 10.70
C TYR A 53 6.90 -12.72 12.20
N LEU A 54 6.58 -11.48 12.55
CA LEU A 54 6.50 -11.02 13.94
C LEU A 54 5.40 -11.76 14.71
N ASN A 55 4.23 -11.95 14.10
CA ASN A 55 3.15 -12.71 14.72
C ASN A 55 3.56 -14.16 14.99
N ARG A 56 4.36 -14.80 14.12
CA ARG A 56 4.85 -16.16 14.39
C ARG A 56 5.85 -16.20 15.52
N GLN A 57 6.77 -15.24 15.59
CA GLN A 57 7.78 -15.19 16.66
C GLN A 57 7.14 -14.94 18.03
N GLU A 58 6.28 -13.94 18.13
CA GLU A 58 5.61 -13.59 19.39
C GLU A 58 4.70 -14.72 19.89
N ARG A 59 3.99 -15.39 18.99
CA ARG A 59 3.20 -16.58 19.35
C ARG A 59 4.07 -17.74 19.78
N ALA A 60 5.21 -17.96 19.13
CA ALA A 60 6.18 -18.99 19.55
C ALA A 60 6.83 -18.67 20.91
N ALA A 61 6.93 -17.38 21.27
CA ALA A 61 7.38 -16.92 22.57
C ALA A 61 6.30 -17.00 23.67
N GLY A 62 5.09 -17.49 23.35
CA GLY A 62 3.99 -17.70 24.30
C GLY A 62 2.90 -16.63 24.26
N ASN A 63 3.00 -15.64 23.37
CA ASN A 63 2.00 -14.58 23.21
C ASN A 63 1.01 -14.91 22.08
N GLU A 64 0.15 -15.92 22.30
CA GLU A 64 -0.73 -16.49 21.27
C GLU A 64 -1.72 -15.49 20.64
N ALA A 65 -2.11 -14.46 21.40
CA ALA A 65 -3.04 -13.42 20.97
C ALA A 65 -2.39 -12.24 20.24
N PHE A 66 -1.05 -12.23 20.10
CA PHE A 66 -0.32 -11.14 19.48
C PHE A 66 -0.69 -10.97 18.00
N ASP A 67 -0.93 -9.71 17.63
CA ASP A 67 -1.19 -9.28 16.26
C ASP A 67 -0.55 -7.93 15.98
N TYR A 68 0.56 -7.95 15.25
CA TYR A 68 1.34 -6.80 14.83
C TYR A 68 0.51 -5.75 14.08
N ALA A 69 -0.51 -6.17 13.32
CA ALA A 69 -1.38 -5.25 12.58
C ALA A 69 -2.28 -4.39 13.49
N LYS A 70 -2.41 -4.75 14.78
CA LYS A 70 -3.22 -4.05 15.77
C LYS A 70 -2.39 -3.25 16.77
N LEU A 71 -1.06 -3.27 16.66
CA LEU A 71 -0.21 -2.46 17.52
C LEU A 71 -0.42 -0.97 17.24
N GLN A 72 -0.36 -0.16 18.29
CA GLN A 72 -0.28 1.28 18.12
C GLN A 72 1.10 1.67 17.59
N ASP A 73 1.15 2.74 16.80
CA ASP A 73 2.39 3.20 16.15
C ASP A 73 3.55 3.43 17.13
N ALA A 74 3.24 3.90 18.35
CA ALA A 74 4.21 4.14 19.42
C ALA A 74 4.84 2.84 19.96
N GLU A 75 4.07 1.77 20.05
CA GLU A 75 4.54 0.46 20.50
C GLU A 75 5.32 -0.26 19.38
N ALA A 76 4.85 -0.12 18.13
CA ALA A 76 5.54 -0.64 16.95
C ALA A 76 6.91 0.02 16.73
N GLU A 77 7.09 1.26 17.18
CA GLU A 77 8.35 2.01 17.07
C GLU A 77 9.49 1.37 17.86
N HIS A 78 9.17 0.73 18.99
CA HIS A 78 10.13 0.03 19.83
C HIS A 78 10.74 -1.16 19.09
N GLY A 79 9.89 -1.97 18.42
CA GLY A 79 10.33 -3.13 17.63
C GLY A 79 10.92 -2.78 16.26
N ARG A 80 10.58 -1.61 15.69
CA ARG A 80 11.05 -1.18 14.36
C ARG A 80 12.57 -1.18 14.27
N ARG A 81 13.28 -0.59 15.24
CA ARG A 81 14.74 -0.47 15.19
C ARG A 81 15.44 -1.83 15.18
N GLU A 82 14.93 -2.78 15.95
CA GLU A 82 15.50 -4.11 16.07
C GLU A 82 15.22 -4.94 14.81
N THR A 83 13.96 -4.93 14.35
CA THR A 83 13.53 -5.60 13.12
C THR A 83 14.27 -5.08 11.89
N VAL A 84 14.47 -3.76 11.77
CA VAL A 84 15.18 -3.14 10.63
C VAL A 84 16.65 -3.56 10.60
N LYS A 85 17.28 -3.67 11.78
CA LYS A 85 18.68 -4.09 11.92
C LYS A 85 18.87 -5.57 11.63
N GLU A 86 17.96 -6.42 12.12
CA GLU A 86 18.01 -7.87 11.91
C GLU A 86 17.70 -8.25 10.45
N LYS A 87 16.72 -7.56 9.82
CA LYS A 87 16.25 -7.87 8.47
C LYS A 87 16.99 -7.13 7.36
N GLY A 88 18.00 -6.31 7.70
CA GLY A 88 18.86 -5.59 6.75
C GLY A 88 18.14 -4.52 5.91
N LEU A 89 17.05 -3.95 6.43
CA LEU A 89 16.19 -2.99 5.72
C LEU A 89 16.63 -1.52 5.90
N GLY A 90 17.66 -1.28 6.72
CA GLY A 90 18.20 0.06 6.99
C GLY A 90 19.55 0.29 6.32
N PRO A 91 19.88 1.53 5.93
CA PRO A 91 21.20 1.86 5.40
C PRO A 91 22.27 1.49 6.43
N ASP A 92 23.37 0.90 5.95
CA ASP A 92 24.53 0.56 6.78
C ASP A 92 24.98 1.82 7.53
N PRO A 93 25.00 1.83 8.89
CA PRO A 93 25.45 2.98 9.65
C PRO A 93 26.89 3.43 9.32
N GLY A 94 27.70 2.59 8.63
CA GLY A 94 29.01 2.99 8.10
C GLY A 94 29.01 3.75 6.77
N SER A 95 27.85 3.90 6.11
CA SER A 95 27.74 4.55 4.79
C SER A 95 27.66 6.09 4.83
N TRP A 96 27.46 6.69 6.01
CA TRP A 96 27.37 8.15 6.19
C TRP A 96 28.69 8.82 6.56
N THR A 97 29.76 8.05 6.74
CA THR A 97 31.09 8.55 7.12
C THR A 97 32.15 8.38 6.03
N ARG A 98 31.79 8.50 4.75
CA ARG A 98 32.76 8.61 3.66
C ARG A 98 32.32 9.59 2.58
#